data_AF-T5AI77-F1
#
_entry.id   AF-T5AI77-F1
#
_cell.length_a   1.000
_cell.length_b   1.000
_cell.length_c   1.000
_cell.angle_alpha   90.00
_cell.angle_beta   90.00
_cell.angle_gamma   90.00
#
_symmetry.space_group_name_H-M   'P 1'
#
loop_
_entity.id
_entity.type
_entity.pdbx_description
1 polymer ?
#
loop_
_entity_poly.entity_id
_entity_poly.type
_entity_poly.pdbx_seq_one_letter_code
_entity_poly.pdbx_strand_id
1 'polypeptide(L)'
;MGSEASAEFKAQWGQPGDVFTVLLIVGGDVIQLSLAAATGRLLTPVAFSFGWVAYAVSAVVSAIGDNRLVRCAPEVSLKVINLQTGYHRANQSWLLGRLFKTYPFWMPLEVTARLASGPGDEETGNGASGPVPVDRGAAPGLCVAVYRWAEGVAPGRPGRDWVWWSGFLVSALQLGIAAVPWGRHGNWAVFLSTAGGTLLALASASLPQWHREKWHARRRRKDVALTLGNGSRHVVIVLGADQGLDLEDLAAGRAPDLVSTRVFTSVLAVLWLVLLITCTSIRTNTWYLLAVGVLGMLHNLIIAGAPRSPASLGLPIQLASTTEGAESDQGPGVAEIYTERKVMWTLMKLEDRYKGFGRALVSEFFPGELRKWEQDWWNSSDVEERRRLLRQARETPSIRPVR
;
A
#
# COMPACT_ATOMS: atom_id res chain seq x y z
N MET A 1 23.91 48.53 -0.30
CA MET A 1 22.82 47.69 0.23
C MET A 1 22.08 46.90 -0.86
N GLY A 2 21.41 47.51 -1.85
CA GLY A 2 20.74 46.73 -2.92
C GLY A 2 21.66 46.01 -3.92
N SER A 3 22.86 46.55 -4.17
CA SER A 3 23.85 45.98 -5.10
C SER A 3 24.60 44.76 -4.54
N GLU A 4 24.94 44.77 -3.25
CA GLU A 4 25.56 43.63 -2.55
C GLU A 4 24.59 42.46 -2.45
N ALA A 5 23.34 42.70 -2.05
CA ALA A 5 22.31 41.67 -2.03
C ALA A 5 22.11 41.06 -3.44
N SER A 6 22.05 41.89 -4.48
CA SER A 6 21.93 41.41 -5.86
C SER A 6 23.15 40.61 -6.33
N ALA A 7 24.36 40.98 -5.90
CA ALA A 7 25.60 40.27 -6.21
C ALA A 7 25.70 38.94 -5.45
N GLU A 8 25.30 38.89 -4.18
CA GLU A 8 25.19 37.68 -3.37
C GLU A 8 24.12 36.73 -3.93
N PHE A 9 22.94 37.23 -4.30
CA PHE A 9 21.91 36.43 -4.97
C PHE A 9 22.41 35.86 -6.31
N LYS A 10 23.12 36.66 -7.11
CA LYS A 10 23.73 36.21 -8.37
C LYS A 10 24.86 35.22 -8.15
N ALA A 11 25.63 35.34 -7.06
CA ALA A 11 26.70 34.42 -6.69
C ALA A 11 26.14 33.09 -6.15
N GLN A 12 25.08 33.12 -5.33
CA GLN A 12 24.36 31.94 -4.86
C GLN A 12 23.70 31.18 -6.02
N TRP A 13 23.12 31.91 -6.99
CA TRP A 13 22.68 31.29 -8.25
C TRP A 13 23.87 30.84 -9.12
N GLY A 14 25.02 31.51 -9.09
CA GLY A 14 26.20 31.08 -9.86
C GLY A 14 26.79 29.75 -9.39
N GLN A 15 26.82 29.51 -8.06
CA GLN A 15 27.37 28.32 -7.42
C GLN A 15 26.45 27.83 -6.30
N PRO A 16 25.49 26.94 -6.58
CA PRO A 16 24.44 26.53 -5.64
C PRO A 16 24.92 25.53 -4.57
N GLY A 17 26.06 25.79 -3.91
CA GLY A 17 26.62 24.95 -2.86
C GLY A 17 25.63 24.67 -1.71
N ASP A 18 24.82 25.66 -1.35
CA ASP A 18 23.86 25.57 -0.23
C ASP A 18 22.60 24.76 -0.56
N VAL A 19 22.26 24.59 -1.85
CA VAL A 19 21.08 23.81 -2.27
C VAL A 19 21.30 22.31 -2.04
N PHE A 20 22.55 21.84 -2.07
CA PHE A 20 22.88 20.46 -1.72
C PHE A 20 22.46 20.13 -0.27
N THR A 21 22.68 21.06 0.65
CA THR A 21 22.31 20.91 2.07
C THR A 21 20.80 20.77 2.25
N VAL A 22 20.01 21.56 1.51
CA VAL A 22 18.54 21.49 1.57
C VAL A 22 18.03 20.15 1.02
N LEU A 23 18.56 19.70 -0.12
CA LEU A 23 18.22 18.40 -0.72
C LEU A 23 18.63 17.21 0.17
N LEU A 24 19.73 17.34 0.92
CA LEU A 24 20.18 16.34 1.89
C LEU A 24 19.23 16.24 3.09
N ILE A 25 18.80 17.38 3.65
CA ILE A 25 17.96 17.43 4.86
C ILE A 25 16.59 16.79 4.61
N VAL A 26 15.93 17.14 3.50
CA VAL A 26 14.56 16.66 3.23
C VAL A 26 14.56 15.26 2.56
N GLY A 27 15.65 14.89 1.90
CA GLY A 27 15.65 13.75 1.01
C GLY A 27 15.61 12.36 1.67
N GLY A 28 16.08 12.22 2.92
CA GLY A 28 16.22 10.92 3.58
C GLY A 28 14.91 10.13 3.70
N ASP A 29 13.84 10.78 4.18
CA ASP A 29 12.53 10.14 4.35
C ASP A 29 11.88 9.80 3.01
N VAL A 30 12.06 10.65 2.01
CA VAL A 30 11.58 10.42 0.65
C VAL A 30 12.26 9.20 0.04
N ILE A 31 13.59 9.07 0.21
CA ILE A 31 14.32 7.87 -0.22
C ILE A 31 13.78 6.63 0.50
N GLN A 32 13.57 6.69 1.81
CA GLN A 32 13.06 5.56 2.56
C GLN A 32 11.68 5.10 2.06
N LEU A 33 10.74 6.03 1.84
CA LEU A 33 9.43 5.73 1.30
C LEU A 33 9.50 5.21 -0.14
N SER A 34 10.39 5.77 -0.97
CA SER A 34 10.58 5.31 -2.35
C SER A 34 11.13 3.87 -2.38
N LEU A 35 12.05 3.53 -1.46
CA LEU A 35 12.57 2.19 -1.27
C LEU A 35 11.47 1.25 -0.77
N ALA A 36 10.70 1.65 0.24
CA ALA A 36 9.56 0.86 0.70
C ALA A 36 8.57 0.59 -0.44
N ALA A 37 8.34 1.54 -1.34
CA ALA A 37 7.44 1.39 -2.48
C ALA A 37 8.00 0.56 -3.65
N ALA A 38 9.30 0.68 -3.97
CA ALA A 38 9.89 0.05 -5.14
C ALA A 38 10.57 -1.30 -4.88
N THR A 39 11.06 -1.53 -3.67
CA THR A 39 11.88 -2.71 -3.35
C THR A 39 11.07 -4.01 -3.28
N GLY A 40 11.77 -5.13 -3.47
CA GLY A 40 11.21 -6.48 -3.43
C GLY A 40 11.65 -7.40 -4.56
N ARG A 41 12.57 -6.93 -5.43
CA ARG A 41 13.27 -7.77 -6.40
C ARG A 41 14.77 -7.61 -6.22
N LEU A 42 15.51 -8.52 -6.86
CA LEU A 42 16.98 -8.47 -6.93
C LEU A 42 17.52 -7.21 -7.61
N LEU A 43 16.73 -6.58 -8.47
CA LEU A 43 17.09 -5.33 -9.14
C LEU A 43 15.95 -4.33 -8.94
N THR A 44 16.24 -3.29 -8.15
CA THR A 44 15.30 -2.22 -7.85
C THR A 44 15.87 -0.88 -8.32
N PRO A 45 15.39 -0.34 -9.45
CA PRO A 45 15.88 0.92 -9.98
C PRO A 45 15.23 2.09 -9.22
N VAL A 46 15.99 2.69 -8.30
CA VAL A 46 15.62 3.95 -7.62
C VAL A 46 16.65 4.99 -8.04
N ALA A 47 16.20 6.16 -8.46
CA ALA A 47 17.09 7.17 -9.03
C ALA A 47 18.05 7.74 -7.97
N PHE A 48 19.25 8.10 -8.40
CA PHE A 48 20.24 8.73 -7.53
C PHE A 48 19.77 10.13 -7.14
N SER A 49 19.87 10.48 -5.86
CA SER A 49 19.69 11.85 -5.38
C SER A 49 20.56 12.07 -4.13
N PHE A 50 20.72 13.32 -3.71
CA PHE A 50 21.52 13.61 -2.52
C PHE A 50 20.89 13.08 -1.22
N GLY A 51 19.57 12.89 -1.17
CA GLY A 51 18.86 12.32 -0.02
C GLY A 51 19.31 10.93 0.41
N TRP A 52 19.99 10.18 -0.47
CA TRP A 52 20.53 8.86 -0.17
C TRP A 52 21.56 8.86 0.96
N VAL A 53 22.32 9.94 1.12
CA VAL A 53 23.32 10.03 2.19
C VAL A 53 22.63 10.11 3.55
N ALA A 54 21.61 10.96 3.69
CA ALA A 54 20.80 11.06 4.90
C ALA A 54 20.09 9.73 5.20
N TYR A 55 19.53 9.08 4.17
CA TYR A 55 18.96 7.74 4.30
C TYR A 55 20.00 6.72 4.80
N ALA A 56 21.21 6.70 4.23
CA ALA A 56 22.23 5.72 4.57
C ALA A 56 22.67 5.82 6.04
N VAL A 57 22.83 7.03 6.56
CA VAL A 57 23.12 7.26 7.98
C VAL A 57 21.97 6.74 8.86
N SER A 58 20.72 7.07 8.52
CA SER A 58 19.53 6.59 9.23
C SER A 58 19.39 5.06 9.16
N ALA A 59 19.75 4.44 8.04
CA ALA A 59 19.72 2.99 7.86
C ALA A 59 20.73 2.27 8.76
N VAL A 60 21.91 2.84 9.00
CA VAL A 60 22.90 2.29 9.94
C VAL A 60 22.37 2.31 11.36
N VAL A 61 21.78 3.42 11.82
CA VAL A 61 21.14 3.49 13.14
C VAL A 61 20.08 2.40 13.29
N SER A 62 19.33 2.13 12.21
CA SER A 62 18.27 1.12 12.16
C SER A 62 18.81 -0.31 12.22
N ALA A 63 19.88 -0.57 11.48
CA ALA A 63 20.51 -1.87 11.46
C ALA A 63 21.17 -2.19 12.81
N ILE A 64 21.75 -1.19 13.48
CA ILE A 64 22.38 -1.35 14.80
C ILE A 64 21.31 -1.52 15.90
N GLY A 65 20.27 -0.67 15.92
CA GLY A 65 19.25 -0.69 16.98
C GLY A 65 18.25 -1.83 16.84
N ASP A 66 17.57 -1.91 15.70
CA ASP A 66 16.39 -2.79 15.51
C ASP A 66 16.65 -3.97 14.57
N ASN A 67 17.84 -3.99 13.95
CA ASN A 67 18.22 -4.84 12.83
C ASN A 67 17.19 -4.87 11.68
N ARG A 68 16.70 -3.67 11.33
CA ARG A 68 15.68 -3.46 10.29
C ARG A 68 16.10 -2.39 9.29
N LEU A 69 15.71 -2.54 8.03
CA LEU A 69 15.81 -1.49 7.01
C LEU A 69 14.50 -0.73 6.81
N VAL A 70 13.37 -1.43 6.92
CA VAL A 70 12.04 -0.84 6.79
C VAL A 70 11.65 -0.17 8.11
N ARG A 71 11.75 1.17 8.20
CA ARG A 71 11.20 1.94 9.32
C ARG A 71 9.86 2.59 9.02
N CYS A 72 9.33 2.41 7.82
CA CYS A 72 8.10 3.09 7.44
C CYS A 72 6.97 2.61 8.36
N ALA A 73 6.43 3.53 9.15
CA ALA A 73 5.24 3.26 9.93
C ALA A 73 4.06 2.97 8.99
N PRO A 74 3.05 2.22 9.44
CA PRO A 74 1.79 2.08 8.72
C PRO A 74 1.22 3.43 8.33
N GLU A 75 0.87 3.61 7.06
CA GLU A 75 0.31 4.88 6.58
C GLU A 75 -1.11 5.14 7.07
N VAL A 76 -1.81 4.08 7.52
CA VAL A 76 -3.19 4.13 7.99
C VAL A 76 -3.33 3.18 9.17
N SER A 77 -4.15 3.57 10.16
CA SER A 77 -4.56 2.75 11.32
C SER A 77 -5.48 1.60 10.90
N LEU A 78 -4.92 0.66 10.15
CA LEU A 78 -5.61 -0.51 9.65
C LEU A 78 -5.74 -1.56 10.77
N LYS A 79 -6.91 -2.15 10.87
CA LYS A 79 -7.16 -3.33 11.70
C LYS A 79 -7.24 -4.57 10.83
N VAL A 80 -6.61 -5.63 11.32
CA VAL A 80 -6.54 -6.93 10.67
C VAL A 80 -7.26 -7.92 11.57
N ILE A 81 -8.38 -8.45 11.10
CA ILE A 81 -9.29 -9.29 11.87
C ILE A 81 -9.24 -10.71 11.30
N ASN A 82 -8.91 -11.68 12.14
CA ASN A 82 -8.98 -13.09 11.79
C ASN A 82 -10.44 -13.54 11.83
N LEU A 83 -10.98 -13.95 10.68
CA LEU A 83 -12.41 -14.24 10.53
C LEU A 83 -12.83 -15.59 11.15
N GLN A 84 -11.88 -16.47 11.47
CA GLN A 84 -12.15 -17.76 12.11
C GLN A 84 -12.22 -17.63 13.63
N THR A 85 -11.40 -16.74 14.22
CA THR A 85 -11.28 -16.59 15.68
C THR A 85 -11.89 -15.30 16.22
N GLY A 86 -12.13 -14.30 15.38
CA GLY A 86 -12.51 -12.95 15.81
C GLY A 86 -11.37 -12.14 16.42
N TYR A 87 -10.14 -12.67 16.45
CA TYR A 87 -8.99 -11.94 16.96
C TYR A 87 -8.64 -10.77 16.05
N HIS A 88 -8.55 -9.57 16.61
CA HIS A 88 -8.16 -8.37 15.89
C HIS A 88 -6.76 -7.91 16.31
N ARG A 89 -6.01 -7.40 15.33
CA ARG A 89 -4.66 -6.85 15.52
C ARG A 89 -4.54 -5.50 14.83
N ALA A 90 -3.88 -4.55 15.50
CA ALA A 90 -3.47 -3.31 14.88
C ALA A 90 -2.32 -3.56 13.89
N ASN A 91 -2.46 -3.03 12.68
CA ASN A 91 -1.45 -3.18 11.65
C ASN A 91 -0.18 -2.39 11.98
N GLN A 92 0.97 -3.06 11.95
CA GLN A 92 2.31 -2.50 12.06
C GLN A 92 3.09 -2.62 10.74
N SER A 93 2.47 -3.16 9.68
CA SER A 93 3.08 -3.29 8.36
C SER A 93 2.78 -2.11 7.46
N TRP A 94 3.83 -1.46 6.95
CA TRP A 94 3.70 -0.45 5.90
C TRP A 94 2.99 -1.00 4.66
N LEU A 95 3.28 -2.25 4.26
CA LEU A 95 2.73 -2.87 3.07
C LEU A 95 1.20 -2.97 3.10
N LEU A 96 0.64 -3.44 4.22
CA LEU A 96 -0.82 -3.55 4.39
C LEU A 96 -1.49 -2.18 4.48
N GLY A 97 -0.84 -1.22 5.17
CA GLY A 97 -1.34 0.16 5.23
C GLY A 97 -1.40 0.80 3.85
N ARG A 98 -0.35 0.59 3.04
CA ARG A 98 -0.27 1.06 1.65
C ARG A 98 -1.30 0.39 0.76
N LEU A 99 -1.47 -0.93 0.86
CA LEU A 99 -2.47 -1.69 0.12
C LEU A 99 -3.87 -1.10 0.36
N PHE A 100 -4.26 -0.91 1.62
CA PHE A 100 -5.59 -0.42 1.95
C PHE A 100 -5.78 1.07 1.60
N LYS A 101 -4.77 1.92 1.83
CA LYS A 101 -4.82 3.34 1.45
C LYS A 101 -5.04 3.55 -0.04
N THR A 102 -4.42 2.70 -0.85
CA THR A 102 -4.54 2.75 -2.32
C THR A 102 -5.76 2.03 -2.84
N TYR A 103 -6.63 1.49 -1.97
CA TYR A 103 -7.84 0.78 -2.36
C TYR A 103 -8.70 1.53 -3.39
N PRO A 104 -8.97 2.85 -3.24
CA PRO A 104 -9.74 3.58 -4.24
C PRO A 104 -9.16 3.55 -5.66
N PHE A 105 -7.84 3.37 -5.80
CA PHE A 105 -7.15 3.31 -7.10
C PHE A 105 -7.26 1.93 -7.76
N TRP A 106 -7.15 0.84 -7.00
CA TRP A 106 -7.17 -0.53 -7.54
C TRP A 106 -8.50 -1.25 -7.34
N MET A 107 -9.50 -0.59 -6.73
CA MET A 107 -10.85 -1.10 -6.54
C MET A 107 -11.44 -1.53 -7.90
N PRO A 108 -11.91 -2.78 -8.03
CA PRO A 108 -12.53 -3.27 -9.26
C PRO A 108 -13.76 -2.45 -9.65
N LEU A 109 -13.99 -2.33 -10.96
CA LEU A 109 -15.13 -1.57 -11.51
C LEU A 109 -16.47 -2.11 -11.01
N GLU A 110 -16.55 -3.42 -10.76
CA GLU A 110 -17.72 -4.10 -10.20
C GLU A 110 -18.07 -3.59 -8.80
N VAL A 111 -17.06 -3.33 -7.96
CA VAL A 111 -17.25 -2.76 -6.62
C VAL A 111 -17.72 -1.31 -6.73
N THR A 112 -17.10 -0.50 -7.59
CA THR A 112 -17.57 0.88 -7.82
C THR A 112 -18.98 0.94 -8.38
N ALA A 113 -19.32 0.04 -9.30
CA ALA A 113 -20.65 -0.06 -9.89
C ALA A 113 -21.68 -0.44 -8.83
N ARG A 114 -21.37 -1.41 -7.95
CA ARG A 114 -22.22 -1.79 -6.80
C ARG A 114 -22.40 -0.68 -5.78
N LEU A 115 -21.37 0.14 -5.56
CA LEU A 115 -21.47 1.30 -4.68
C LEU A 115 -22.35 2.39 -5.31
N ALA A 116 -22.28 2.58 -6.64
CA ALA A 116 -23.06 3.57 -7.37
C ALA A 116 -24.52 3.15 -7.59
N SER A 117 -24.78 1.86 -7.83
CA SER A 117 -26.14 1.32 -7.99
C SER A 117 -26.96 1.34 -6.70
N GLY A 118 -26.31 1.57 -5.56
CA GLY A 118 -26.90 1.42 -4.24
C GLY A 118 -27.08 -0.05 -3.86
N PRO A 119 -27.51 -0.30 -2.60
CA PRO A 119 -27.74 -1.65 -2.11
C PRO A 119 -28.86 -2.32 -2.92
N GLY A 120 -28.49 -3.39 -3.63
CA GLY A 120 -29.37 -4.12 -4.53
C GLY A 120 -30.16 -5.20 -3.80
N ASP A 121 -31.49 -5.12 -3.90
CA ASP A 121 -32.45 -6.15 -3.51
C ASP A 121 -32.41 -7.34 -4.49
N GLU A 122 -31.25 -7.99 -4.66
CA GLU A 122 -31.10 -9.17 -5.53
C GLU A 122 -31.85 -10.42 -5.04
N GLU A 123 -32.57 -10.35 -3.91
CA GLU A 123 -33.43 -11.44 -3.42
C GLU A 123 -34.93 -11.24 -3.70
N THR A 124 -35.38 -10.15 -4.34
CA THR A 124 -36.81 -9.99 -4.67
C THR A 124 -37.16 -10.58 -6.03
N GLY A 125 -36.75 -11.82 -6.26
CA GLY A 125 -37.34 -12.68 -7.28
C GLY A 125 -38.64 -13.28 -6.76
N ASN A 126 -39.68 -12.45 -6.58
CA ASN A 126 -41.08 -12.84 -6.75
C ASN A 126 -42.01 -11.64 -6.55
N GLY A 127 -42.96 -11.51 -7.46
CA GLY A 127 -43.79 -10.33 -7.70
C GLY A 127 -44.51 -9.78 -6.47
N ALA A 128 -44.22 -8.52 -6.17
CA ALA A 128 -45.17 -7.61 -5.54
C ALA A 128 -44.91 -6.20 -6.10
N SER A 129 -45.64 -5.88 -7.17
CA SER A 129 -45.72 -4.54 -7.73
C SER A 129 -46.38 -3.59 -6.71
N GLY A 130 -45.55 -2.78 -6.04
CA GLY A 130 -45.98 -1.60 -5.31
C GLY A 130 -45.05 -0.43 -5.66
N PRO A 131 -45.56 0.78 -5.91
CA PRO A 131 -44.73 1.93 -6.26
C PRO A 131 -44.11 2.50 -4.99
N VAL A 132 -43.02 1.89 -4.51
CA VAL A 132 -42.15 2.54 -3.54
C VAL A 132 -41.14 3.37 -4.33
N PRO A 133 -41.06 4.71 -4.15
CA PRO A 133 -40.03 5.50 -4.78
C PRO A 133 -38.69 5.04 -4.21
N VAL A 134 -37.96 4.25 -5.00
CA VAL A 134 -36.60 3.85 -4.69
C VAL A 134 -35.77 5.11 -4.70
N ASP A 135 -35.43 5.59 -3.52
CA ASP A 135 -34.48 6.69 -3.33
C ASP A 135 -33.10 6.21 -3.81
N ARG A 136 -32.79 6.50 -5.07
CA ARG A 136 -31.61 6.04 -5.83
C ARG A 136 -30.30 6.72 -5.39
N GLY A 137 -30.28 7.43 -4.26
CA GLY A 137 -29.15 8.27 -3.83
C GLY A 137 -28.49 7.91 -2.50
N ALA A 138 -29.06 6.98 -1.70
CA ALA A 138 -28.50 6.68 -0.39
C ALA A 138 -27.26 5.78 -0.50
N ALA A 139 -26.08 6.35 -0.21
CA ALA A 139 -24.82 5.60 -0.16
C ALA A 139 -24.94 4.39 0.79
N PRO A 140 -24.39 3.22 0.42
CA PRO A 140 -24.46 2.03 1.26
C PRO A 140 -23.74 2.24 2.59
N GLY A 141 -24.25 1.61 3.65
CA GLY A 141 -23.72 1.74 5.01
C GLY A 141 -22.39 1.01 5.19
N LEU A 142 -22.25 -0.17 4.55
CA LEU A 142 -21.01 -0.95 4.52
C LEU A 142 -20.94 -1.74 3.21
N CYS A 143 -19.77 -1.72 2.57
CA CYS A 143 -19.43 -2.53 1.41
C CYS A 143 -18.29 -3.49 1.79
N VAL A 144 -18.59 -4.79 1.74
CA VAL A 144 -17.64 -5.87 1.97
C VAL A 144 -17.32 -6.50 0.63
N ALA A 145 -16.06 -6.47 0.23
CA ALA A 145 -15.58 -7.11 -1.00
C ALA A 145 -14.67 -8.29 -0.64
N VAL A 146 -14.96 -9.46 -1.19
CA VAL A 146 -14.21 -10.70 -0.94
C VAL A 146 -13.20 -10.91 -2.05
N TYR A 147 -11.94 -11.10 -1.65
CA TYR A 147 -10.80 -11.33 -2.52
C TYR A 147 -10.18 -12.69 -2.21
N ARG A 148 -9.56 -13.30 -3.22
CA ARG A 148 -8.78 -14.53 -3.13
C ARG A 148 -7.38 -14.32 -3.70
N TRP A 149 -6.46 -15.20 -3.34
CA TRP A 149 -5.13 -15.22 -3.94
C TRP A 149 -5.21 -15.67 -5.40
N ALA A 150 -4.50 -14.99 -6.30
CA ALA A 150 -4.39 -15.39 -7.70
C ALA A 150 -3.68 -16.74 -7.83
N GLU A 151 -4.20 -17.60 -8.69
CA GLU A 151 -3.58 -18.89 -8.99
C GLU A 151 -2.31 -18.71 -9.82
N GLY A 152 -1.32 -19.59 -9.60
CA GLY A 152 -0.06 -19.58 -10.35
C GLY A 152 0.93 -18.45 -10.03
N VAL A 153 0.57 -17.47 -9.19
CA VAL A 153 1.45 -16.35 -8.81
C VAL A 153 1.85 -16.45 -7.34
N ALA A 154 3.13 -16.70 -7.08
CA ALA A 154 3.64 -16.75 -5.72
C ALA A 154 3.60 -15.36 -5.05
N PRO A 155 3.00 -15.22 -3.86
CA PRO A 155 3.01 -13.96 -3.13
C PRO A 155 4.42 -13.63 -2.63
N GLY A 156 4.67 -12.33 -2.41
CA GLY A 156 5.98 -11.80 -2.05
C GLY A 156 6.82 -11.31 -3.24
N ARG A 157 6.36 -11.52 -4.47
CA ARG A 157 7.06 -11.07 -5.68
C ARG A 157 6.34 -9.90 -6.33
N PRO A 158 6.83 -8.66 -6.20
CA PRO A 158 6.19 -7.51 -6.83
C PRO A 158 6.27 -7.57 -8.36
N GLY A 159 5.13 -7.32 -9.01
CA GLY A 159 5.01 -7.15 -10.46
C GLY A 159 5.87 -6.01 -11.01
N ARG A 160 6.15 -6.02 -12.33
CA ARG A 160 6.82 -4.91 -13.01
C ARG A 160 5.75 -3.92 -13.47
N ASP A 161 5.68 -2.78 -12.81
CA ASP A 161 4.81 -1.67 -13.19
C ASP A 161 5.60 -0.54 -13.85
N TRP A 162 4.88 0.49 -14.29
CA TRP A 162 5.47 1.71 -14.84
C TRP A 162 6.43 2.38 -13.84
N VAL A 163 6.15 2.29 -12.53
CA VAL A 163 6.99 2.87 -11.48
C VAL A 163 8.36 2.20 -11.47
N TRP A 164 8.41 0.87 -11.59
CA TRP A 164 9.66 0.13 -11.73
C TRP A 164 10.41 0.50 -13.00
N TRP A 165 9.75 0.61 -14.16
CA TRP A 165 10.41 1.02 -15.41
C TRP A 165 10.91 2.46 -15.39
N SER A 166 10.19 3.36 -14.72
CA SER A 166 10.56 4.77 -14.64
C SER A 166 11.92 4.99 -13.97
N GLY A 167 12.34 4.10 -13.06
CA GLY A 167 13.66 4.18 -12.44
C GLY A 167 14.82 3.99 -13.40
N PHE A 168 14.69 3.07 -14.36
CA PHE A 168 15.71 2.90 -15.40
C PHE A 168 15.73 4.10 -16.35
N LEU A 169 14.55 4.59 -16.74
CA LEU A 169 14.43 5.75 -17.61
C LEU A 169 15.08 6.99 -16.99
N VAL A 170 14.77 7.28 -15.73
CA VAL A 170 15.33 8.45 -15.02
C VAL A 170 16.82 8.27 -14.78
N SER A 171 17.29 7.07 -14.40
CA SER A 171 18.73 6.82 -14.24
C SER A 171 19.50 7.01 -15.55
N ALA A 172 18.94 6.57 -16.68
CA ALA A 172 19.54 6.80 -18.00
C ALA A 172 19.56 8.30 -18.35
N LEU A 173 18.47 9.02 -18.05
CA LEU A 173 18.41 10.48 -18.25
C LEU A 173 19.44 11.22 -17.38
N GLN A 174 19.61 10.81 -16.13
CA GLN A 174 20.63 11.36 -15.22
C GLN A 174 22.05 11.18 -15.79
N LEU A 175 22.38 9.99 -16.27
CA LEU A 175 23.66 9.72 -16.92
C LEU A 175 23.84 10.54 -18.20
N GLY A 176 22.78 10.73 -18.98
CA GLY A 176 22.78 11.59 -20.16
C GLY A 176 23.08 13.05 -19.84
N ILE A 177 22.43 13.62 -18.82
CA ILE A 177 22.70 14.99 -18.34
C ILE A 177 24.15 15.10 -17.85
N ALA A 178 24.62 14.09 -17.11
CA ALA A 178 25.97 14.06 -16.56
C ALA A 178 27.07 13.88 -17.63
N ALA A 179 26.74 13.35 -18.81
CA ALA A 179 27.68 13.19 -19.92
C ALA A 179 27.93 14.48 -20.71
N VAL A 180 27.03 15.47 -20.64
CA VAL A 180 27.20 16.77 -21.33
C VAL A 180 28.48 17.51 -20.93
N PRO A 181 28.83 17.69 -19.64
CA PRO A 181 30.09 18.35 -19.26
C PRO A 181 31.33 17.55 -19.69
N TRP A 182 31.23 16.23 -19.78
CA TRP A 182 32.32 15.39 -20.28
C TRP A 182 32.57 15.65 -21.77
N GLY A 183 31.52 15.61 -22.59
CA GLY A 183 31.65 15.83 -24.03
C GLY A 183 32.03 17.26 -24.43
N ARG A 184 31.55 18.27 -23.69
CA ARG A 184 31.80 19.69 -24.03
C ARG A 184 33.05 20.29 -23.40
N HIS A 185 33.37 19.91 -22.16
CA HIS A 185 34.40 20.57 -21.36
C HIS A 185 35.51 19.61 -20.91
N GLY A 186 35.47 18.33 -21.32
CA GLY A 186 36.41 17.30 -20.87
C GLY A 186 36.28 16.94 -19.38
N ASN A 187 35.26 17.47 -18.69
CA ASN A 187 35.08 17.26 -17.26
C ASN A 187 34.23 16.01 -17.00
N TRP A 188 34.90 14.91 -16.68
CA TRP A 188 34.28 13.62 -16.38
C TRP A 188 33.81 13.47 -14.93
N ALA A 189 34.09 14.43 -14.04
CA ALA A 189 33.79 14.30 -12.61
C ALA A 189 32.28 14.15 -12.35
N VAL A 190 31.45 14.96 -13.00
CA VAL A 190 29.99 14.89 -12.84
C VAL A 190 29.43 13.55 -13.31
N PHE A 191 29.96 13.02 -14.42
CA PHE A 191 29.58 11.71 -14.93
C PHE A 191 29.96 10.60 -13.97
N LEU A 192 31.21 10.57 -13.48
CA LEU A 192 31.66 9.54 -12.55
C LEU A 192 30.90 9.59 -11.22
N SER A 193 30.67 10.77 -10.67
CA SER A 193 29.86 10.94 -9.45
C SER A 193 28.42 10.45 -9.64
N THR A 194 27.80 10.75 -10.79
CA THR A 194 26.44 10.29 -11.10
C THR A 194 26.41 8.77 -11.27
N ALA A 195 27.35 8.20 -12.03
CA ALA A 195 27.45 6.75 -12.22
C ALA A 195 27.69 6.02 -10.89
N GLY A 196 28.60 6.51 -10.05
CA GLY A 196 28.85 5.98 -8.71
C GLY A 196 27.61 6.07 -7.83
N GLY A 197 26.90 7.20 -7.84
CA GLY A 197 25.64 7.38 -7.13
C GLY A 197 24.53 6.43 -7.61
N THR A 198 24.39 6.22 -8.91
CA THR A 198 23.44 5.26 -9.49
C THR A 198 23.77 3.84 -9.08
N LEU A 199 25.04 3.44 -9.12
CA LEU A 199 25.47 2.10 -8.70
C LEU A 199 25.22 1.88 -7.19
N LEU A 200 25.51 2.88 -6.35
CA LEU A 200 25.25 2.82 -4.91
C LEU A 200 23.75 2.78 -4.59
N ALA A 201 22.92 3.53 -5.33
CA ALA A 201 21.47 3.49 -5.21
C ALA A 201 20.93 2.11 -5.58
N LEU A 202 21.39 1.53 -6.70
CA LEU A 202 21.03 0.18 -7.11
C LEU A 202 21.46 -0.87 -6.08
N ALA A 203 22.68 -0.79 -5.55
CA ALA A 203 23.19 -1.71 -4.55
C ALA A 203 22.38 -1.63 -3.24
N SER A 204 22.09 -0.41 -2.77
CA SER A 204 21.31 -0.16 -1.56
C SER A 204 19.86 -0.63 -1.69
N ALA A 205 19.23 -0.42 -2.86
CA ALA A 205 17.85 -0.85 -3.14
C ALA A 205 17.74 -2.37 -3.39
N SER A 206 18.83 -3.02 -3.79
CA SER A 206 18.85 -4.45 -4.15
C SER A 206 19.25 -5.36 -2.98
N LEU A 207 19.41 -4.81 -1.77
CA LEU A 207 19.66 -5.61 -0.58
C LEU A 207 18.52 -6.62 -0.37
N PRO A 208 18.83 -7.93 -0.20
CA PRO A 208 17.81 -8.98 -0.05
C PRO A 208 16.97 -8.79 1.21
N GLN A 209 17.49 -8.04 2.18
CA GLN A 209 16.83 -7.68 3.43
C GLN A 209 15.49 -6.97 3.20
N TRP A 210 15.38 -6.09 2.19
CA TRP A 210 14.11 -5.43 1.84
C TRP A 210 13.00 -6.43 1.55
N HIS A 211 13.29 -7.45 0.77
CA HIS A 211 12.32 -8.50 0.46
C HIS A 211 12.01 -9.35 1.71
N ARG A 212 13.03 -9.69 2.49
CA ARG A 212 12.85 -10.52 3.69
C ARG A 212 12.01 -9.84 4.76
N GLU A 213 12.16 -8.53 4.97
CA GLU A 213 11.40 -7.77 5.96
C GLU A 213 9.97 -7.48 5.49
N LYS A 214 9.80 -7.00 4.25
CA LYS A 214 8.49 -6.55 3.75
C LYS A 214 7.45 -7.67 3.67
N TRP A 215 7.86 -8.89 3.36
CA TRP A 215 6.99 -10.06 3.23
C TRP A 215 7.30 -11.13 4.28
N HIS A 216 7.81 -10.72 5.45
CA HIS A 216 8.04 -11.62 6.57
C HIS A 216 6.72 -12.08 7.20
N ALA A 217 6.13 -13.15 6.66
CA ALA A 217 4.95 -13.79 7.22
C ALA A 217 4.97 -15.29 6.95
N ARG A 218 4.35 -16.06 7.85
CA ARG A 218 4.10 -17.48 7.60
C ARG A 218 3.18 -17.66 6.39
N ARG A 219 3.33 -18.81 5.71
CA ARG A 219 2.37 -19.25 4.69
C ARG A 219 1.37 -20.17 5.35
N ARG A 220 0.14 -19.67 5.52
CA ARG A 220 -0.93 -20.43 6.15
C ARG A 220 -2.25 -19.95 5.57
N ARG A 221 -3.14 -20.90 5.34
CA ARG A 221 -4.54 -20.62 5.04
C ARG A 221 -5.20 -19.95 6.25
N LYS A 222 -5.42 -18.64 6.15
CA LYS A 222 -6.19 -17.86 7.11
C LYS A 222 -7.02 -16.82 6.38
N ASP A 223 -8.29 -16.76 6.74
CA ASP A 223 -9.24 -15.77 6.22
C ASP A 223 -9.16 -14.52 7.09
N VAL A 224 -8.91 -13.39 6.45
CA VAL A 224 -8.59 -12.14 7.15
C VAL A 224 -9.40 -11.00 6.56
N ALA A 225 -10.00 -10.18 7.43
CA ALA A 225 -10.62 -8.92 7.05
C ALA A 225 -9.70 -7.74 7.36
N LEU A 226 -9.62 -6.82 6.41
CA LEU A 226 -8.91 -5.55 6.49
C LEU A 226 -9.95 -4.42 6.57
N THR A 227 -9.89 -3.62 7.63
CA THR A 227 -10.82 -2.50 7.85
C THR A 227 -10.18 -1.38 8.64
N LEU A 228 -10.67 -0.15 8.50
CA LEU A 228 -10.30 0.98 9.38
C LEU A 228 -11.17 1.03 10.64
N GLY A 229 -12.08 0.07 10.80
CA GLY A 229 -13.01 -0.01 11.91
C GLY A 229 -14.28 0.78 11.69
N ASN A 230 -14.96 1.09 12.79
CA ASN A 230 -16.20 1.85 12.77
C ASN A 230 -16.03 3.23 12.10
N GLY A 231 -17.01 3.62 11.28
CA GLY A 231 -16.96 4.82 10.43
C GLY A 231 -16.35 4.60 9.05
N SER A 232 -15.74 3.44 8.79
CA SER A 232 -15.30 3.06 7.44
C SER A 232 -16.41 2.37 6.66
N ARG A 233 -16.49 2.68 5.35
CA ARG A 233 -17.49 2.09 4.44
C ARG A 233 -16.99 0.84 3.71
N HIS A 234 -15.70 0.52 3.83
CA HIS A 234 -15.07 -0.54 3.07
C HIS A 234 -14.42 -1.57 3.99
N VAL A 235 -14.74 -2.83 3.74
CA VAL A 235 -14.05 -3.99 4.31
C VAL A 235 -13.56 -4.85 3.17
N VAL A 236 -12.26 -5.14 3.20
CA VAL A 236 -11.62 -6.03 2.23
C VAL A 236 -11.37 -7.35 2.93
N ILE A 237 -12.09 -8.40 2.53
CA ILE A 237 -11.87 -9.75 3.01
C ILE A 237 -10.91 -10.43 2.05
N VAL A 238 -9.84 -11.04 2.57
CA VAL A 238 -8.92 -11.88 1.81
C VAL A 238 -9.04 -13.31 2.32
N LEU A 239 -9.53 -14.20 1.45
CA LEU A 239 -9.63 -15.62 1.71
C LEU A 239 -8.24 -16.25 1.75
N GLY A 240 -8.03 -17.14 2.72
CA GLY A 240 -6.77 -17.86 2.87
C GLY A 240 -6.58 -18.88 1.75
N ALA A 241 -5.33 -19.04 1.30
CA ALA A 241 -4.91 -20.11 0.40
C ALA A 241 -3.66 -20.83 0.97
N ASP A 242 -3.40 -22.07 0.55
CA ASP A 242 -2.28 -22.86 1.08
C ASP A 242 -0.91 -22.25 0.79
N GLN A 243 -0.78 -21.53 -0.33
CA GLN A 243 0.41 -20.75 -0.70
C GLN A 243 0.28 -19.26 -0.36
N GLY A 244 -0.84 -18.83 0.23
CA GLY A 244 -1.09 -17.44 0.61
C GLY A 244 -0.23 -16.98 1.79
N LEU A 245 0.05 -15.69 1.86
CA LEU A 245 0.72 -15.09 3.02
C LEU A 245 -0.30 -14.89 4.15
N ASP A 246 0.08 -15.24 5.38
CA ASP A 246 -0.69 -14.94 6.58
C ASP A 246 -0.68 -13.43 6.84
N LEU A 247 -1.76 -12.75 6.44
CA LEU A 247 -1.87 -11.30 6.58
C LEU A 247 -1.93 -10.85 8.05
N GLU A 248 -2.40 -11.70 8.97
CA GLU A 248 -2.42 -11.42 10.41
C GLU A 248 -0.98 -11.40 10.99
N ASP A 249 -0.13 -12.31 10.50
CA ASP A 249 1.29 -12.36 10.86
C ASP A 249 2.07 -11.22 10.20
N LEU A 250 1.75 -10.89 8.94
CA LEU A 250 2.29 -9.73 8.24
C LEU A 250 1.97 -8.43 8.97
N ALA A 251 0.75 -8.29 9.49
CA ALA A 251 0.31 -7.14 10.28
C ALA A 251 1.10 -6.96 11.58
N ALA A 252 1.79 -7.99 12.08
CA ALA A 252 2.66 -7.87 13.24
C ALA A 252 3.92 -7.02 12.97
N GLY A 253 4.28 -6.82 11.70
CA GLY A 253 5.49 -6.07 11.33
C GLY A 253 6.78 -6.68 11.89
N ARG A 254 6.84 -8.02 11.99
CA ARG A 254 8.04 -8.72 12.46
C ARG A 254 9.10 -8.73 11.37
N ALA A 255 10.36 -8.54 11.74
CA ALA A 255 11.49 -8.63 10.83
C ALA A 255 12.47 -9.72 11.29
N PRO A 256 13.11 -10.43 10.37
CA PRO A 256 14.15 -11.40 10.72
C PRO A 256 15.45 -10.69 11.14
N ASP A 257 16.07 -11.20 12.20
CA ASP A 257 17.37 -10.72 12.71
C ASP A 257 18.51 -11.23 11.81
N LEU A 258 19.16 -10.34 11.07
CA LEU A 258 20.22 -10.66 10.09
C LEU A 258 21.46 -9.82 10.34
N VAL A 259 22.50 -10.40 10.95
CA VAL A 259 23.76 -9.69 11.29
C VAL A 259 24.45 -9.11 10.03
N SER A 260 24.31 -9.76 8.87
CA SER A 260 24.88 -9.25 7.62
C SER A 260 24.33 -7.88 7.23
N THR A 261 23.09 -7.57 7.62
CA THR A 261 22.46 -6.27 7.34
C THR A 261 23.26 -5.14 7.94
N ARG A 262 23.75 -5.31 9.17
CA ARG A 262 24.61 -4.33 9.85
C ARG A 262 25.86 -4.04 9.04
N VAL A 263 26.58 -5.09 8.64
CA VAL A 263 27.81 -4.95 7.85
C VAL A 263 27.54 -4.27 6.51
N PHE A 264 26.55 -4.72 5.73
CA PHE A 264 26.26 -4.14 4.42
C PHE A 264 25.78 -2.68 4.50
N THR A 265 24.93 -2.35 5.46
CA THR A 265 24.47 -0.96 5.66
C THR A 265 25.59 -0.03 6.10
N SER A 266 26.48 -0.48 7.00
CA SER A 266 27.65 0.30 7.41
C SER A 266 28.61 0.55 6.25
N VAL A 267 28.90 -0.47 5.45
CA VAL A 267 29.74 -0.32 4.24
C VAL A 267 29.11 0.65 3.24
N LEU A 268 27.81 0.49 2.95
CA LEU A 268 27.10 1.41 2.05
C LEU A 268 27.10 2.85 2.58
N ALA A 269 26.91 3.07 3.88
CA ALA A 269 26.96 4.40 4.47
C ALA A 269 28.32 5.06 4.31
N VAL A 270 29.41 4.33 4.53
CA VAL A 270 30.77 4.83 4.28
C VAL A 270 30.95 5.21 2.81
N LEU A 271 30.51 4.37 1.88
CA LEU A 271 30.59 4.66 0.45
C LEU A 271 29.76 5.88 0.04
N TRP A 272 28.56 6.06 0.63
CA TRP A 272 27.75 7.26 0.43
C TRP A 272 28.43 8.53 0.95
N LEU A 273 29.11 8.47 2.10
CA LEU A 273 29.88 9.60 2.63
C LEU A 273 31.09 9.94 1.75
N VAL A 274 31.81 8.94 1.25
CA VAL A 274 32.92 9.14 0.31
C VAL A 274 32.42 9.79 -0.99
N LEU A 275 31.29 9.32 -1.52
CA LEU A 275 30.67 9.94 -2.70
C LEU A 275 30.27 11.39 -2.42
N LEU A 276 29.69 11.68 -1.24
CA LEU A 276 29.31 13.04 -0.87
C LEU A 276 30.52 13.98 -0.83
N ILE A 277 31.62 13.56 -0.17
CA ILE A 277 32.87 14.34 -0.11
C ILE A 277 33.43 14.57 -1.52
N THR A 278 33.35 13.57 -2.38
CA THR A 278 33.78 13.68 -3.79
C THR A 278 32.93 14.71 -4.54
N CYS A 279 31.61 14.66 -4.37
CA CYS A 279 30.67 15.60 -4.99
C CYS A 279 30.86 17.05 -4.51
N THR A 280 31.11 17.27 -3.22
CA THR A 280 31.34 18.62 -2.67
C THR A 280 32.67 19.22 -3.09
N SER A 281 33.64 18.38 -3.49
CA SER A 281 34.91 18.83 -4.05
C SER A 281 34.78 19.41 -5.47
N ILE A 282 33.69 19.10 -6.20
CA ILE A 282 33.48 19.56 -7.57
C ILE A 282 33.16 21.06 -7.58
N ARG A 283 34.09 21.88 -8.07
CA ARG A 283 33.94 23.36 -8.16
C ARG A 283 33.44 23.87 -9.52
N THR A 284 33.43 23.03 -10.55
CA THR A 284 33.09 23.40 -11.93
C THR A 284 31.83 22.67 -12.40
N ASN A 285 31.01 23.33 -13.24
CA ASN A 285 29.81 22.72 -13.83
C ASN A 285 28.81 22.11 -12.82
N THR A 286 28.75 22.67 -11.61
CA THR A 286 27.93 22.17 -10.48
C THR A 286 26.44 22.12 -10.79
N TRP A 287 25.97 22.96 -11.71
CA TRP A 287 24.60 22.97 -12.20
C TRP A 287 24.13 21.64 -12.80
N TYR A 288 25.00 20.89 -13.49
CA TYR A 288 24.64 19.57 -14.01
C TYR A 288 24.42 18.57 -12.88
N LEU A 289 25.28 18.62 -11.87
CA LEU A 289 25.18 17.77 -10.68
C LEU A 289 23.92 18.11 -9.87
N LEU A 290 23.59 19.40 -9.74
CA LEU A 290 22.34 19.84 -9.14
C LEU A 290 21.12 19.33 -9.94
N ALA A 291 21.13 19.49 -11.27
CA ALA A 291 20.04 19.03 -12.12
C ALA A 291 19.80 17.52 -11.98
N VAL A 292 20.87 16.72 -11.97
CA VAL A 292 20.80 15.28 -11.70
C VAL A 292 20.17 15.00 -10.34
N GLY A 293 20.63 15.67 -9.28
CA GLY A 293 20.12 15.49 -7.92
C GLY A 293 18.64 15.85 -7.77
N VAL A 294 18.21 16.98 -8.35
CA VAL A 294 16.81 17.43 -8.34
C VAL A 294 15.91 16.48 -9.13
N LEU A 295 16.33 16.08 -10.33
CA LEU A 295 15.59 15.13 -11.16
C LEU A 295 15.37 13.79 -10.41
N GLY A 296 16.42 13.29 -9.76
CA GLY A 296 16.32 12.07 -8.95
C GLY A 296 15.41 12.24 -7.74
N MET A 297 15.45 13.41 -7.09
CA MET A 297 14.58 13.69 -5.95
C MET A 297 13.10 13.73 -6.34
N LEU A 298 12.77 14.40 -7.46
CA LEU A 298 11.42 14.43 -8.02
C LEU A 298 10.93 13.03 -8.37
N HIS A 299 11.78 12.23 -8.99
CA HIS A 299 11.44 10.84 -9.32
C HIS A 299 11.19 9.99 -8.08
N ASN A 300 12.04 10.10 -7.05
CA ASN A 300 11.86 9.38 -5.80
C ASN A 300 10.58 9.81 -5.07
N LEU A 301 10.20 11.08 -5.14
CA LEU A 301 8.91 11.57 -4.64
C LEU A 301 7.73 10.94 -5.39
N ILE A 302 7.81 10.84 -6.72
CA ILE A 302 6.79 10.17 -7.54
C ILE A 302 6.68 8.70 -7.15
N ILE A 303 7.80 7.98 -7.01
CA ILE A 303 7.80 6.57 -6.54
C ILE A 303 7.15 6.47 -5.15
N ALA A 304 7.52 7.35 -4.24
CA ALA A 304 7.00 7.38 -2.87
C ALA A 304 5.51 7.76 -2.79
N GLY A 305 4.95 8.41 -3.79
CA GLY A 305 3.53 8.79 -3.83
C GLY A 305 2.64 7.92 -4.72
N ALA A 306 3.22 7.21 -5.69
CA ALA A 306 2.47 6.51 -6.72
C ALA A 306 1.62 5.37 -6.12
N PRO A 307 0.30 5.35 -6.39
CA PRO A 307 -0.53 4.20 -6.05
C PRO A 307 -0.14 3.01 -6.93
N ARG A 308 -0.20 1.80 -6.35
CA ARG A 308 0.17 0.55 -7.04
C ARG A 308 -0.91 -0.49 -6.87
N SER A 309 -1.02 -1.38 -7.84
CA SER A 309 -1.92 -2.53 -7.76
C SER A 309 -1.42 -3.54 -6.70
N PRO A 310 -2.31 -4.38 -6.16
CA PRO A 310 -1.92 -5.40 -5.17
C PRO A 310 -0.82 -6.34 -5.69
N ALA A 311 -0.90 -6.75 -6.96
CA ALA A 311 0.11 -7.58 -7.61
C ALA A 311 1.49 -6.88 -7.70
N SER A 312 1.52 -5.58 -7.98
CA SER A 312 2.76 -4.79 -7.97
C SER A 312 3.33 -4.58 -6.56
N LEU A 313 2.49 -4.65 -5.53
CA LEU A 313 2.92 -4.69 -4.12
C LEU A 313 3.31 -6.10 -3.64
N GLY A 314 3.29 -7.11 -4.53
CA GLY A 314 3.61 -8.49 -4.19
C GLY A 314 2.51 -9.23 -3.43
N LEU A 315 1.29 -8.70 -3.43
CA LEU A 315 0.08 -9.32 -2.88
C LEU A 315 -0.90 -9.57 -4.04
N PRO A 316 -0.72 -10.64 -4.84
CA PRO A 316 -1.56 -10.90 -5.99
C PRO A 316 -2.94 -11.40 -5.54
N ILE A 317 -3.80 -10.48 -5.11
CA ILE A 317 -5.19 -10.72 -4.75
C ILE A 317 -6.10 -10.30 -5.91
N GLN A 318 -7.16 -11.08 -6.13
CA GLN A 318 -8.17 -10.85 -7.16
C GLN A 318 -9.55 -10.96 -6.53
N LEU A 319 -10.52 -10.23 -7.06
CA LEU A 319 -11.88 -10.28 -6.57
C LEU A 319 -12.42 -11.70 -6.76
N ALA A 320 -13.05 -12.25 -5.73
CA ALA A 320 -13.62 -13.59 -5.81
C ALA A 320 -14.90 -13.55 -6.67
N SER A 321 -15.02 -14.53 -7.57
CA SER A 321 -16.18 -14.75 -8.43
C SER A 321 -16.76 -16.12 -8.12
N THR A 322 -18.09 -16.22 -8.04
CA THR A 322 -18.77 -17.47 -7.62
C THR A 322 -18.62 -18.63 -8.64
N THR A 323 -18.17 -18.37 -9.87
CA THR A 323 -18.18 -19.36 -10.96
C THR A 323 -16.91 -20.21 -11.06
N GLU A 324 -15.83 -19.88 -10.35
CA GLU A 324 -14.53 -20.54 -10.55
C GLU A 324 -14.31 -21.84 -9.75
N GLY A 325 -15.40 -22.49 -9.31
CA GLY A 325 -15.38 -23.81 -8.66
C GLY A 325 -16.22 -24.89 -9.36
N ALA A 326 -16.90 -24.54 -10.45
CA ALA A 326 -17.65 -25.46 -11.29
C ALA A 326 -17.15 -25.32 -12.72
N GLU A 327 -17.04 -26.46 -13.41
CA GLU A 327 -16.53 -26.58 -14.78
C GLU A 327 -16.96 -25.43 -15.70
N SER A 328 -15.97 -24.96 -16.45
CA SER A 328 -16.00 -23.86 -17.40
C SER A 328 -17.16 -24.02 -18.41
N ASP A 329 -18.24 -23.23 -18.34
CA ASP A 329 -18.94 -22.76 -19.56
C ASP A 329 -20.10 -21.74 -19.41
N GLN A 330 -20.43 -21.15 -18.24
CA GLN A 330 -21.63 -20.30 -18.15
C GLN A 330 -21.41 -18.94 -17.48
N GLY A 331 -21.32 -17.90 -18.33
CA GLY A 331 -21.58 -16.50 -18.00
C GLY A 331 -20.48 -15.76 -17.22
N PRO A 332 -20.53 -14.42 -17.19
CA PRO A 332 -19.66 -13.64 -16.33
C PRO A 332 -19.97 -13.98 -14.87
N GLY A 333 -18.97 -14.47 -14.14
CA GLY A 333 -19.15 -14.86 -12.75
C GLY A 333 -19.55 -13.69 -11.87
N VAL A 334 -20.46 -13.93 -10.92
CA VAL A 334 -20.93 -12.88 -10.01
C VAL A 334 -19.84 -12.60 -8.99
N ALA A 335 -19.40 -11.35 -8.97
CA ALA A 335 -18.45 -10.82 -8.02
C ALA A 335 -18.99 -10.89 -6.58
N GLU A 336 -18.19 -11.38 -5.66
CA GLU A 336 -18.56 -11.53 -4.26
C GLU A 336 -18.46 -10.20 -3.50
N ILE A 337 -19.49 -9.38 -3.68
CA ILE A 337 -19.62 -8.05 -3.10
C ILE A 337 -20.92 -7.98 -2.30
N TYR A 338 -20.80 -7.72 -0.99
CA TYR A 338 -21.93 -7.58 -0.07
C TYR A 338 -22.09 -6.12 0.31
N THR A 339 -23.23 -5.54 -0.05
CA THR A 339 -23.55 -4.14 0.24
C THR A 339 -25.02 -4.00 0.62
N GLU A 340 -25.28 -3.33 1.73
CA GLU A 340 -26.62 -3.04 2.25
C GLU A 340 -26.66 -1.60 2.81
N ARG A 341 -27.88 -1.06 2.98
CA ARG A 341 -28.07 0.29 3.58
C ARG A 341 -27.54 0.38 5.00
N LYS A 342 -27.63 -0.72 5.75
CA LYS A 342 -27.20 -0.80 7.15
C LYS A 342 -26.05 -1.76 7.31
N VAL A 343 -25.07 -1.35 8.10
CA VAL A 343 -23.89 -2.14 8.46
C VAL A 343 -24.30 -3.53 8.97
N MET A 344 -25.25 -3.59 9.91
CA MET A 344 -25.73 -4.86 10.48
C MET A 344 -26.28 -5.81 9.41
N TRP A 345 -27.03 -5.28 8.44
CA TRP A 345 -27.61 -6.10 7.37
C TRP A 345 -26.54 -6.62 6.42
N THR A 346 -25.52 -5.81 6.10
CA THR A 346 -24.37 -6.28 5.31
C THR A 346 -23.66 -7.43 6.03
N LEU A 347 -23.46 -7.33 7.35
CA LEU A 347 -22.81 -8.37 8.15
C LEU A 347 -23.65 -9.65 8.22
N MET A 348 -24.96 -9.54 8.35
CA MET A 348 -25.89 -10.68 8.33
C MET A 348 -25.87 -11.38 6.97
N LYS A 349 -25.91 -10.63 5.87
CA LYS A 349 -25.81 -11.17 4.50
C LYS A 349 -24.47 -11.86 4.24
N LEU A 350 -23.38 -11.32 4.80
CA LEU A 350 -22.07 -11.95 4.76
C LEU A 350 -22.05 -13.27 5.54
N GLU A 351 -22.66 -13.32 6.72
CA GLU A 351 -22.76 -14.52 7.57
C GLU A 351 -23.53 -15.66 6.88
N ASP A 352 -24.59 -15.32 6.13
CA ASP A 352 -25.40 -16.30 5.40
C ASP A 352 -24.60 -17.00 4.30
N ARG A 353 -23.63 -16.32 3.67
CA ARG A 353 -22.71 -16.95 2.71
C ARG A 353 -21.50 -17.60 3.39
N TYR A 354 -20.88 -16.86 4.30
CA TYR A 354 -19.64 -17.21 4.97
C TYR A 354 -19.87 -17.30 6.48
N LYS A 355 -20.20 -18.50 6.93
CA LYS A 355 -20.45 -18.77 8.36
C LYS A 355 -19.28 -18.34 9.23
N GLY A 356 -19.54 -17.53 10.24
CA GLY A 356 -18.58 -16.96 11.19
C GLY A 356 -17.98 -15.61 10.78
N PHE A 357 -18.02 -15.23 9.49
CA PHE A 357 -17.35 -14.01 9.02
C PHE A 357 -18.07 -12.75 9.47
N GLY A 358 -19.40 -12.73 9.35
CA GLY A 358 -20.21 -11.62 9.82
C GLY A 358 -20.04 -11.43 11.32
N ARG A 359 -20.13 -12.54 12.07
CA ARG A 359 -20.00 -12.54 13.54
C ARG A 359 -18.66 -11.99 14.01
N ALA A 360 -17.55 -12.33 13.34
CA ALA A 360 -16.22 -11.83 13.69
C ALA A 360 -16.07 -10.30 13.51
N LEU A 361 -16.89 -9.69 12.65
CA LEU A 361 -16.86 -8.25 12.37
C LEU A 361 -17.83 -7.46 13.25
N VAL A 362 -18.85 -8.08 13.84
CA VAL A 362 -19.87 -7.40 14.66
C VAL A 362 -19.23 -6.60 15.79
N SER A 363 -18.27 -7.18 16.51
CA SER A 363 -17.61 -6.51 17.65
C SER A 363 -16.83 -5.26 17.26
N GLU A 364 -16.39 -5.15 16.01
CA GLU A 364 -15.62 -3.99 15.53
C GLU A 364 -16.55 -2.83 15.13
N PHE A 365 -17.68 -3.12 14.49
CA PHE A 365 -18.63 -2.09 14.04
C PHE A 365 -19.65 -1.71 15.11
N PHE A 366 -19.96 -2.61 16.03
CA PHE A 366 -20.92 -2.44 17.11
C PHE A 366 -20.27 -2.83 18.45
N PRO A 367 -19.41 -1.96 19.01
CA PRO A 367 -18.73 -2.22 20.28
C PRO A 367 -19.67 -2.13 21.51
N GLY A 368 -20.89 -1.62 21.32
CA GLY A 368 -21.92 -1.52 22.37
C GLY A 368 -22.91 -2.69 22.36
N GLU A 369 -23.98 -2.55 23.14
CA GLU A 369 -25.04 -3.56 23.18
C GLU A 369 -25.84 -3.58 21.86
N LEU A 370 -25.96 -4.78 21.31
CA LEU A 370 -26.84 -5.04 20.18
C LEU A 370 -28.30 -4.92 20.60
N ARG A 371 -29.19 -4.58 19.66
CA ARG A 371 -30.63 -4.59 19.93
C ARG A 371 -31.10 -6.02 20.20
N LYS A 372 -32.14 -6.20 21.01
CA LYS A 372 -32.67 -7.54 21.36
C LYS A 372 -32.88 -8.43 20.14
N TRP A 373 -33.57 -7.93 19.11
CA TRP A 373 -33.80 -8.70 17.87
C TRP A 373 -32.49 -9.04 17.10
N GLU A 374 -31.46 -8.20 17.18
CA GLU A 374 -30.15 -8.48 16.57
C GLU A 374 -29.44 -9.59 17.36
N GLN A 375 -29.51 -9.55 18.69
CA GLN A 375 -28.99 -10.62 19.55
C GLN A 375 -29.69 -11.94 19.27
N ASP A 376 -31.03 -11.92 19.17
CA ASP A 376 -31.83 -13.10 18.84
C ASP A 376 -31.44 -13.66 17.47
N TRP A 377 -31.19 -12.79 16.48
CA TRP A 377 -30.71 -13.19 15.16
C TRP A 377 -29.32 -13.86 15.22
N TRP A 378 -28.35 -13.28 15.92
CA TRP A 378 -26.99 -13.83 16.04
C TRP A 378 -26.94 -15.12 16.87
N ASN A 379 -27.88 -15.31 17.80
CA ASN A 379 -27.99 -16.51 18.63
C ASN A 379 -28.79 -17.63 17.96
N SER A 380 -29.71 -17.29 17.06
CA SER A 380 -30.48 -18.27 16.30
C SER A 380 -29.56 -19.07 15.36
N SER A 381 -29.76 -20.39 15.34
CA SER A 381 -29.06 -21.31 14.43
C SER A 381 -29.92 -21.70 13.22
N ASP A 382 -31.22 -21.41 13.27
CA ASP A 382 -32.19 -21.69 12.22
C ASP A 382 -32.21 -20.56 11.18
N VAL A 383 -32.06 -20.93 9.90
CA VAL A 383 -32.05 -20.02 8.76
C VAL A 383 -33.44 -19.41 8.54
N GLU A 384 -34.51 -20.15 8.81
CA GLU A 384 -35.88 -19.65 8.64
C GLU A 384 -36.23 -18.60 9.70
N GLU A 385 -35.82 -18.84 10.94
CA GLU A 385 -35.96 -17.89 12.04
C GLU A 385 -35.18 -16.59 11.77
N ARG A 386 -33.92 -16.70 11.31
CA ARG A 386 -33.12 -15.55 10.88
C ARG A 386 -33.80 -14.71 9.81
N ARG A 387 -34.36 -15.37 8.79
CA ARG A 387 -35.09 -14.70 7.70
C ARG A 387 -36.35 -14.02 8.22
N ARG A 388 -37.10 -14.67 9.12
CA ARG A 388 -38.30 -14.09 9.74
C ARG A 388 -37.97 -12.84 10.55
N LEU A 389 -36.96 -12.91 11.42
CA LEU A 389 -36.51 -11.77 12.23
C LEU A 389 -36.04 -10.60 11.36
N LEU A 390 -35.29 -10.89 10.29
CA LEU A 390 -34.81 -9.86 9.37
C LEU A 390 -35.98 -9.20 8.60
N ARG A 391 -36.98 -9.97 8.16
CA ARG A 391 -38.20 -9.43 7.52
C ARG A 391 -38.98 -8.52 8.47
N GLN A 392 -39.23 -8.98 9.70
CA GLN A 392 -39.90 -8.17 10.72
C GLN A 392 -39.15 -6.86 11.03
N ALA A 393 -37.82 -6.92 11.09
CA ALA A 393 -36.98 -5.74 11.31
C ALA A 393 -37.02 -4.75 10.13
N ARG A 394 -37.18 -5.21 8.88
CA ARG A 394 -37.34 -4.36 7.69
C ARG A 394 -38.71 -3.67 7.64
N GLU A 395 -39.75 -4.33 8.15
CA GLU A 395 -41.12 -3.81 8.15
C GLU A 395 -41.39 -2.78 9.26
N THR A 396 -40.65 -2.87 10.38
CA THR A 396 -40.86 -2.01 11.56
C THR A 396 -40.46 -0.54 11.31
N PRO A 397 -41.38 0.44 11.45
CA PRO A 397 -41.14 1.84 11.06
C PRO A 397 -40.13 2.61 11.93
N SER A 398 -39.90 2.23 13.20
CA SER A 398 -38.85 2.83 14.05
C SER A 398 -37.42 2.50 13.60
N ILE A 399 -37.30 1.60 12.62
CA ILE A 399 -36.07 1.11 12.01
C ILE A 399 -35.95 1.65 10.57
N ARG A 400 -36.96 2.35 10.04
CA ARG A 400 -36.83 3.12 8.79
C ARG A 400 -36.04 4.40 9.05
N PRO A 401 -35.18 4.85 8.12
CA PRO A 401 -34.55 6.15 8.26
C PRO A 401 -35.64 7.22 8.36
N VAL A 402 -35.48 8.14 9.31
CA VAL A 402 -36.23 9.40 9.32
C VAL A 402 -35.95 10.09 7.98
N ARG A 403 -37.03 10.53 7.32
CA ARG A 403 -37.04 11.13 5.98
C ARG A 403 -36.05 12.26 5.82
#